data_AF-A0A348ZY88-F1
#
_entry.id   AF-A0A348ZY88-F1
#
_cell.length_a   1.000
_cell.length_b   1.000
_cell.length_c   1.000
_cell.angle_alpha   90.00
_cell.angle_beta   90.00
_cell.angle_gamma   90.00
#
_symmetry.space_group_name_H-M   'P 1'
#
loop_
_entity.id
_entity.type
_entity.pdbx_description
1 polymer ?
#
loop_
_entity_poly.entity_id
_entity_poly.type
_entity_poly.pdbx_seq_one_letter_code
_entity_poly.pdbx_strand_id
1 'polypeptide(L)'
;MYTAKDYSSLIGMDGLSEELLKNHFTLYQGYVTNTNKLIETFDQLRKEDKMGTPEFAEMKRRLGWEFDGMRLHEFYFENLGGKAQIDKDGRLAKKLAEDFGSYDAWEKDFRAVGAMRGIGWAALYQDPANGKLFNFWIND
;
A
#
# COMPACT_ATOMS: atom_id res chain seq x y z
N MET A 1 -4.75 12.55 13.89
CA MET A 1 -5.79 11.76 13.17
C MET A 1 -5.51 11.84 11.69
N TYR A 2 -5.62 10.74 10.96
CA TYR A 2 -5.47 10.69 9.51
C TYR A 2 -6.72 11.24 8.81
N THR A 3 -6.52 11.85 7.65
CA THR A 3 -7.59 12.37 6.80
C THR A 3 -7.59 11.57 5.50
N ALA A 4 -8.75 11.06 5.10
CA ALA A 4 -8.88 10.34 3.83
C ALA A 4 -8.59 11.31 2.68
N LYS A 5 -7.72 10.89 1.75
CA LYS A 5 -7.44 11.65 0.53
C LYS A 5 -8.56 11.42 -0.49
N ASP A 6 -8.78 12.41 -1.35
CA ASP A 6 -9.74 12.32 -2.44
C ASP A 6 -9.05 11.79 -3.71
N TYR A 7 -9.52 10.66 -4.22
CA TYR A 7 -9.05 10.02 -5.44
C TYR A 7 -10.13 9.98 -6.54
N SER A 8 -11.18 10.80 -6.41
CA SER A 8 -12.27 10.88 -7.40
C SER A 8 -11.78 11.22 -8.81
N SER A 9 -10.61 11.85 -8.95
CA SER A 9 -9.95 12.12 -10.24
C SER A 9 -9.57 10.87 -11.03
N LEU A 10 -9.51 9.69 -10.40
CA LEU A 10 -9.25 8.41 -11.07
C LEU A 10 -10.49 7.84 -11.78
N ILE A 11 -11.69 8.34 -11.48
CA ILE A 11 -12.93 7.88 -12.13
C ILE A 11 -12.87 8.16 -13.63
N GLY A 12 -13.12 7.12 -14.43
CA GLY A 12 -13.07 7.20 -15.90
C GLY A 12 -11.71 6.85 -16.50
N MET A 13 -10.74 6.38 -15.70
CA MET A 13 -9.49 5.85 -16.23
C MET A 13 -9.69 4.51 -16.97
N ASP A 14 -8.82 4.24 -17.95
CA ASP A 14 -8.87 3.00 -18.73
C ASP A 14 -8.53 1.77 -17.85
N GLY A 15 -9.25 0.67 -18.07
CA GLY A 15 -8.98 -0.62 -17.46
C GLY A 15 -9.64 -0.87 -16.10
N LEU A 16 -10.24 0.14 -15.44
CA LEU A 16 -10.95 0.00 -14.18
C LEU A 16 -12.35 0.62 -14.28
N SER A 17 -13.39 -0.12 -13.88
CA SER A 17 -14.76 0.41 -13.93
C SER A 17 -15.02 1.44 -12.83
N GLU A 18 -15.97 2.34 -13.08
CA GLU A 18 -16.39 3.33 -12.07
C GLU A 18 -16.94 2.65 -10.80
N GLU A 19 -17.72 1.59 -10.95
CA GLU A 19 -18.25 0.81 -9.82
C GLU A 19 -17.13 0.21 -8.97
N LEU A 20 -16.11 -0.38 -9.62
CA LEU A 20 -14.94 -0.93 -8.93
C LEU A 20 -14.23 0.15 -8.12
N LEU A 21 -13.92 1.29 -8.73
CA LEU A 21 -13.22 2.39 -8.07
C LEU A 21 -14.01 2.96 -6.89
N LYS A 22 -15.32 3.19 -7.06
CA LYS A 22 -16.18 3.70 -5.98
C LYS A 22 -16.19 2.75 -4.78
N ASN A 23 -16.35 1.45 -5.02
CA ASN A 23 -16.29 0.45 -3.95
C ASN A 23 -14.90 0.42 -3.28
N HIS A 24 -13.83 0.56 -4.06
CA HIS A 24 -12.46 0.57 -3.56
C HIS A 24 -12.16 1.81 -2.70
N PHE A 25 -12.68 2.98 -3.06
CA PHE A 25 -12.59 4.20 -2.26
C PHE A 25 -13.35 4.07 -0.93
N THR A 26 -14.54 3.46 -0.93
CA THR A 26 -15.29 3.19 0.30
C THR A 26 -14.51 2.25 1.24
N LEU A 27 -13.88 1.20 0.70
CA LEU A 27 -13.03 0.31 1.48
C LEU A 27 -11.85 1.07 2.12
N TYR A 28 -11.14 1.89 1.33
CA TYR A 28 -10.07 2.77 1.82
C TYR A 28 -10.52 3.71 2.95
N GLN A 29 -11.67 4.38 2.79
CA GLN A 29 -12.23 5.26 3.83
C GLN A 29 -12.53 4.49 5.13
N GLY A 30 -12.93 3.23 5.03
CA GLY A 30 -13.07 2.32 6.17
C GLY A 30 -11.76 2.15 6.94
N TYR A 31 -10.67 1.84 6.24
CA TYR A 31 -9.33 1.69 6.86
C TYR A 31 -8.85 2.97 7.55
N VAL A 32 -9.05 4.15 6.93
CA VAL A 32 -8.72 5.44 7.55
C VAL A 32 -9.51 5.61 8.86
N THR A 33 -10.81 5.36 8.81
CA THR A 33 -11.72 5.51 9.96
C THR A 33 -11.32 4.58 11.11
N ASN A 34 -11.04 3.31 10.81
CA ASN A 34 -10.71 2.32 11.84
C ASN A 34 -9.31 2.51 12.41
N THR A 35 -8.33 2.92 11.59
CA THR A 35 -6.99 3.30 12.07
C THR A 35 -7.09 4.41 13.12
N ASN A 36 -7.89 5.44 12.82
CA ASN A 36 -8.17 6.54 13.71
C ASN A 36 -8.84 6.09 15.02
N LYS A 37 -9.88 5.25 14.93
CA LYS A 37 -10.55 4.68 16.12
C LYS A 37 -9.59 3.89 17.00
N LEU A 38 -8.73 3.06 16.41
CA LEU A 38 -7.73 2.29 17.17
C LEU A 38 -6.74 3.19 17.89
N ILE A 39 -6.30 4.28 17.26
CA ILE A 39 -5.41 5.27 17.90
C ILE A 39 -6.09 5.89 19.13
N GLU A 40 -7.35 6.30 19.01
CA GLU A 40 -8.14 6.80 20.14
C GLU A 40 -8.30 5.75 21.25
N THR A 41 -8.57 4.49 20.88
CA THR A 41 -8.65 3.37 21.83
C THR A 41 -7.33 3.17 22.58
N PHE A 42 -6.18 3.22 21.89
CA PHE A 42 -4.87 3.10 22.56
C PHE A 42 -4.59 4.26 23.49
N ASP A 43 -5.00 5.48 23.14
CA ASP A 43 -4.87 6.64 24.01
C ASP A 43 -5.69 6.48 25.29
N GLN A 44 -6.90 5.91 25.19
CA GLN A 44 -7.72 5.61 26.36
C GLN A 44 -7.09 4.50 27.22
N LEU A 45 -6.70 3.38 26.61
CA LEU A 45 -6.06 2.26 27.32
C LEU A 45 -4.76 2.69 28.03
N ARG A 46 -4.01 3.64 27.45
CA ARG A 46 -2.82 4.21 28.10
C ARG A 46 -3.18 5.05 29.32
N LYS A 47 -4.22 5.89 29.25
CA LYS A 47 -4.67 6.70 30.39
C LYS A 47 -5.19 5.85 31.55
N GLU A 48 -5.73 4.68 31.24
CA GLU A 48 -6.25 3.73 32.22
C GLU A 48 -5.21 2.72 32.73
N ASP A 49 -3.94 2.84 32.32
CA ASP A 49 -2.85 1.90 32.63
C ASP A 49 -3.15 0.42 32.23
N LYS A 50 -3.86 0.25 31.11
CA LYS A 50 -4.31 -1.06 30.58
C LYS A 50 -3.44 -1.59 29.45
N MET A 51 -2.21 -1.13 29.29
CA MET A 51 -1.33 -1.59 28.19
C MET A 51 -0.88 -3.05 28.34
N GLY A 52 -0.99 -3.63 29.53
CA GLY A 52 -0.68 -5.05 29.78
C GLY A 52 -1.87 -6.01 29.55
N THR A 53 -3.03 -5.51 29.12
CA THR A 53 -4.24 -6.36 29.00
C THR A 53 -4.27 -7.13 27.67
N PRO A 54 -4.97 -8.28 27.61
CA PRO A 54 -5.23 -8.98 26.36
C PRO A 54 -5.96 -8.11 25.32
N GLU A 55 -6.85 -7.21 25.77
CA GLU A 55 -7.55 -6.26 24.90
C GLU A 55 -6.57 -5.34 24.16
N PHE A 56 -5.61 -4.75 24.87
CA PHE A 56 -4.58 -3.93 24.24
C PHE A 56 -3.79 -4.75 23.21
N ALA A 57 -3.41 -5.99 23.55
CA ALA A 57 -2.65 -6.85 22.65
C ALA A 57 -3.40 -7.18 21.35
N GLU A 58 -4.70 -7.49 21.42
CA GLU A 58 -5.50 -7.77 20.22
C GLU A 58 -5.73 -6.53 19.37
N MET A 59 -6.05 -5.39 19.99
CA MET A 59 -6.18 -4.14 19.24
C MET A 59 -4.87 -3.75 18.57
N LYS A 60 -3.73 -3.97 19.24
CA LYS A 60 -2.41 -3.67 18.69
C LYS A 60 -2.06 -4.57 17.50
N ARG A 61 -2.43 -5.85 17.52
CA ARG A 61 -2.36 -6.73 16.33
C ARG A 61 -3.22 -6.20 15.19
N ARG A 62 -4.46 -5.80 15.49
CA ARG A 62 -5.40 -5.26 14.49
C ARG A 62 -4.92 -3.95 13.86
N LEU A 63 -4.12 -3.16 14.56
CA LEU A 63 -3.58 -1.91 14.01
C LEU A 63 -2.79 -2.14 12.72
N GLY A 64 -2.00 -3.23 12.61
CA GLY A 64 -1.26 -3.55 11.39
C GLY A 64 -2.20 -3.64 10.19
N TRP A 65 -3.26 -4.43 10.32
CA TRP A 65 -4.30 -4.59 9.30
C TRP A 65 -4.93 -3.27 8.84
N GLU A 66 -5.41 -2.45 9.79
CA GLU A 66 -6.11 -1.20 9.44
C GLU A 66 -5.13 -0.15 8.88
N PHE A 67 -3.95 -0.02 9.50
CA PHE A 67 -2.96 0.97 9.11
C PHE A 67 -2.33 0.66 7.76
N ASP A 68 -1.91 -0.59 7.54
CA ASP A 68 -1.34 -1.01 6.26
C ASP A 68 -2.41 -1.02 5.17
N GLY A 69 -3.65 -1.42 5.49
CA GLY A 69 -4.81 -1.26 4.63
C GLY A 69 -4.98 0.19 4.17
N MET A 70 -4.90 1.17 5.08
CA MET A 70 -4.92 2.58 4.71
C MET A 70 -3.72 2.96 3.83
N ARG A 71 -2.49 2.67 4.27
CA ARG A 71 -1.28 3.19 3.63
C ARG A 71 -1.01 2.58 2.25
N LEU A 72 -1.24 1.28 2.10
CA LEU A 72 -1.05 0.60 0.81
C LEU A 72 -2.07 1.06 -0.22
N HIS A 73 -3.31 1.35 0.19
CA HIS A 73 -4.30 1.96 -0.71
C HIS A 73 -3.90 3.37 -1.14
N GLU A 74 -3.33 4.19 -0.25
CA GLU A 74 -2.82 5.51 -0.65
C GLU A 74 -1.73 5.38 -1.72
N PHE A 75 -0.74 4.52 -1.51
CA PHE A 75 0.32 4.28 -2.49
C PHE A 75 -0.23 3.71 -3.80
N TYR A 76 -1.22 2.81 -3.72
CA TYR A 76 -1.87 2.26 -4.91
C TYR A 76 -2.54 3.35 -5.74
N PHE A 77 -3.42 4.16 -5.14
CA PHE A 77 -4.14 5.21 -5.89
C PHE A 77 -3.21 6.31 -6.40
N GLU A 78 -2.18 6.69 -5.63
CA GLU A 78 -1.17 7.67 -6.05
C GLU A 78 -0.29 7.17 -7.20
N ASN A 79 -0.21 5.85 -7.41
CA ASN A 79 0.52 5.22 -8.51
C ASN A 79 -0.34 4.99 -9.77
N LEU A 80 -1.60 5.46 -9.78
CA LEU A 80 -2.53 5.36 -10.92
C LEU A 80 -2.72 6.70 -11.64
N GLY A 81 -3.36 6.66 -12.82
CA GLY A 81 -3.78 7.86 -13.58
C GLY A 81 -2.71 8.48 -14.48
N GLY A 82 -1.44 8.05 -14.38
CA GLY A 82 -0.37 8.45 -15.28
C GLY A 82 -0.47 7.79 -16.65
N LYS A 83 -0.26 8.58 -17.72
CA LYS A 83 -0.11 8.07 -19.11
C LYS A 83 1.34 8.05 -19.59
N ALA A 84 2.26 8.57 -18.77
CA ALA A 84 3.67 8.62 -19.11
C ALA A 84 4.26 7.21 -19.02
N GLN A 85 4.96 6.81 -20.08
CA GLN A 85 5.87 5.68 -19.97
C GLN A 85 7.02 6.05 -19.03
N ILE A 86 7.65 5.03 -18.45
CA ILE A 86 8.87 5.24 -17.67
C ILE A 86 9.90 5.99 -18.53
N ASP A 87 10.52 7.02 -17.95
CA ASP A 87 11.68 7.65 -18.55
C ASP A 87 12.84 6.65 -18.56
N LYS A 88 13.19 6.15 -19.74
CA LYS A 88 14.25 5.14 -19.93
C LYS A 88 15.63 5.66 -19.56
N ASP A 89 15.84 6.98 -19.61
CA ASP A 89 17.08 7.63 -19.19
C ASP A 89 17.02 8.10 -17.72
N GLY A 90 15.85 7.95 -17.10
CA GLY A 90 15.57 8.33 -15.73
C GLY A 90 16.26 7.44 -14.69
N ARG A 91 16.37 7.97 -13.46
CA ARG A 91 17.06 7.30 -12.35
C ARG A 91 16.46 5.93 -12.03
N LEU A 92 15.13 5.81 -12.08
CA LEU A 92 14.45 4.55 -11.77
C LEU A 92 14.76 3.48 -12.83
N ALA A 93 14.63 3.79 -14.12
CA ALA A 93 14.90 2.83 -15.20
C ALA A 93 16.33 2.31 -15.15
N LYS A 94 17.30 3.20 -14.90
CA LYS A 94 18.71 2.82 -14.71
C LYS A 94 18.90 1.89 -13.50
N LYS A 95 18.29 2.22 -12.35
CA LYS A 95 18.40 1.38 -11.15
C LYS A 95 17.75 0.01 -11.33
N LEU A 96 16.61 -0.05 -12.03
CA LEU A 96 15.96 -1.32 -12.40
C LEU A 96 16.87 -2.17 -13.29
N ALA A 97 17.50 -1.57 -14.30
CA ALA A 97 18.45 -2.27 -15.14
C ALA A 97 19.69 -2.74 -14.38
N GLU A 98 20.19 -1.95 -13.42
CA GLU A 98 21.31 -2.34 -12.55
C GLU A 98 20.97 -3.53 -11.65
N ASP A 99 19.79 -3.54 -11.01
CA ASP A 99 19.43 -4.57 -10.02
C ASP A 99 18.82 -5.84 -10.63
N PHE A 100 18.17 -5.75 -11.78
CA PHE A 100 17.47 -6.86 -12.44
C PHE A 100 18.05 -7.23 -13.82
N GLY A 101 19.07 -6.51 -14.29
CA GLY A 101 19.72 -6.71 -15.59
C GLY A 101 19.08 -5.94 -16.75
N SER A 102 17.77 -5.70 -16.70
CA SER A 102 17.04 -4.81 -17.62
C SER A 102 15.67 -4.42 -17.06
N TYR A 103 15.05 -3.39 -17.63
CA TYR A 103 13.66 -3.04 -17.30
C TYR A 103 12.70 -4.21 -17.62
N ASP A 104 12.84 -4.85 -18.78
CA ASP A 104 11.98 -5.98 -19.18
C ASP A 104 12.12 -7.18 -18.24
N ALA A 105 13.34 -7.43 -17.73
CA ALA A 105 13.59 -8.47 -16.74
C ALA A 105 12.90 -8.14 -15.41
N TRP A 106 12.97 -6.89 -14.96
CA TRP A 106 12.22 -6.43 -13.79
C TRP A 106 10.70 -6.55 -13.99
N GLU A 107 10.17 -6.09 -15.13
CA GLU A 107 8.72 -6.13 -15.38
C GLU A 107 8.20 -7.57 -15.35
N LYS A 108 8.95 -8.50 -15.96
CA LYS A 108 8.62 -9.93 -15.93
C LYS A 108 8.57 -10.48 -14.50
N ASP A 109 9.56 -10.13 -13.67
CA ASP A 109 9.62 -10.54 -12.27
C ASP A 109 8.47 -9.93 -11.45
N PHE A 110 8.24 -8.62 -11.57
CA PHE A 110 7.16 -7.91 -10.87
C PHE A 110 5.77 -8.47 -11.23
N ARG A 111 5.53 -8.78 -12.50
CA ARG A 111 4.29 -9.43 -12.95
C ARG A 111 4.15 -10.85 -12.42
N ALA A 112 5.25 -11.60 -12.26
CA ALA A 112 5.22 -12.93 -11.67
C ALA A 112 4.81 -12.88 -10.19
N VAL A 113 5.29 -11.88 -9.44
CA VAL A 113 4.84 -11.62 -8.06
C VAL A 113 3.34 -11.29 -8.03
N GLY A 114 2.86 -10.40 -8.90
CA GLY A 114 1.45 -10.05 -8.99
C GLY A 114 0.52 -11.20 -9.43
N ALA A 115 1.07 -12.27 -10.02
CA ALA A 115 0.32 -13.46 -10.42
C ALA A 115 0.27 -14.57 -9.34
N MET A 116 0.93 -14.35 -8.20
CA MET A 116 0.90 -15.29 -7.08
C MET A 116 -0.53 -15.44 -6.53
N ARG A 117 -0.86 -16.64 -6.02
CA ARG A 117 -2.16 -16.90 -5.42
C ARG A 117 -2.22 -16.35 -4.00
N GLY A 118 -3.30 -15.62 -3.69
CA GLY A 118 -3.58 -15.09 -2.36
C GLY A 118 -4.27 -13.72 -2.44
N ILE A 119 -4.75 -13.24 -1.30
CA ILE A 119 -5.09 -11.82 -1.15
C ILE A 119 -3.85 -11.13 -0.58
N GLY A 120 -3.43 -10.04 -1.22
CA GLY A 120 -2.22 -9.34 -0.86
C GLY A 120 -1.78 -8.35 -1.93
N TRP A 121 -0.51 -7.94 -1.86
CA TRP A 121 0.06 -6.88 -2.68
C TRP A 121 1.36 -7.31 -3.34
N ALA A 122 1.63 -6.76 -4.52
CA ALA A 122 2.95 -6.79 -5.16
C ALA A 122 3.55 -5.37 -5.12
N ALA A 123 4.74 -5.23 -4.55
CA ALA A 123 5.40 -3.93 -4.40
C ALA A 123 6.89 -3.99 -4.72
N LEU A 124 7.37 -2.97 -5.42
CA LEU A 124 8.80 -2.72 -5.65
C LEU A 124 9.33 -1.89 -4.47
N TYR A 125 10.20 -2.49 -3.67
CA TYR A 125 10.85 -1.85 -2.54
C TYR A 125 12.25 -1.37 -2.91
N GLN A 126 12.70 -0.32 -2.22
CA GLN A 126 14.11 0.05 -2.13
C GLN A 126 14.59 -0.18 -0.70
N ASP A 127 15.65 -0.98 -0.54
CA ASP A 127 16.36 -1.09 0.73
C ASP A 127 17.14 0.22 0.98
N PRO A 128 16.82 1.00 2.02
CA PRO A 128 17.52 2.26 2.28
C PRO A 128 18.99 2.07 2.69
N ALA A 129 19.40 0.88 3.13
CA ALA A 129 20.77 0.61 3.59
C ALA A 129 21.77 0.52 2.44
N ASN A 130 21.35 0.02 1.27
CA ASN A 130 22.23 -0.20 0.11
C ASN A 130 21.62 0.29 -1.22
N GLY A 131 20.40 0.82 -1.19
CA GLY A 131 19.67 1.31 -2.35
C GLY A 131 19.13 0.24 -3.29
N LYS A 132 19.28 -1.05 -2.98
CA LYS A 132 18.88 -2.17 -3.84
C LYS A 132 17.37 -2.30 -3.94
N LEU A 133 16.91 -2.63 -5.13
CA LEU A 133 15.51 -2.86 -5.45
C LEU A 133 15.10 -4.32 -5.32
N PHE A 134 13.89 -4.56 -4.81
CA PHE A 134 13.31 -5.90 -4.62
C PHE A 134 11.81 -5.90 -4.91
N ASN A 135 11.32 -6.93 -5.59
CA ASN A 135 9.88 -7.18 -5.71
C ASN A 135 9.43 -8.07 -4.55
N PHE A 136 8.49 -7.60 -3.74
CA PHE A 136 7.91 -8.36 -2.62
C PHE A 136 6.44 -8.67 -2.86
N TRP A 137 6.07 -9.91 -2.52
CA TRP A 137 4.69 -10.24 -2.16
C TRP A 137 4.46 -9.89 -0.70
N ILE A 138 3.41 -9.14 -0.41
CA ILE A 138 2.95 -8.83 0.94
C ILE A 138 1.63 -9.58 1.12
N ASN A 139 1.61 -10.54 2.03
CA ASN A 139 0.36 -11.16 2.44
C ASN A 139 -0.36 -10.27 3.45
N ASP A 140 -1.68 -10.36 3.38
CA ASP A 140 -2.60 -10.01 4.46
C ASP A 140 -2.27 -10.71 5.79
#